data_AF-A0A6M3X4W8-F1
#
_entry.id   AF-A0A6M3X4W8-F1
#
_cell.length_a   1.000
_cell.length_b   1.000
_cell.length_c   1.000
_cell.angle_alpha   90.00
_cell.angle_beta   90.00
_cell.angle_gamma   90.00
#
_symmetry.space_group_name_H-M   'P 1'
#
loop_
_entity.id
_entity.type
_entity.pdbx_description
1 polymer ?
#
loop_
_entity_poly.entity_id
_entity_poly.type
_entity_poly.pdbx_seq_one_letter_code
_entity_poly.pdbx_strand_id
1 'polypeptide(L)'
;MEPIRRDRWPLGINNVVRPSRLPEGAVRDLVNLDPSADGILSLRAGYSKVLECTNARAAFAVGDYLVVVDGTEVKSFHPQTQSIETLGLIADAPVSAVTHAGVLYLNTAVDSLRTDGTTLKPWAINPPGFTFNVVPGGTLEGRYRLAVTATGDDGEESGADSMLLEVPAGSAIQISSDDPRPMRLYASVTNGASLFYQKLVFGGGVMLSSVRDDTEVLTTDGLVPLPHCDELVSHHAVVVGRRGRYVFFTSPMYPHLTDPISGFFQFPSPVRLLAATDGGVYIVADKTYFVTGLETSAPSQRVVLETDAVEGTAVKLPDGRVAWFTRYGQVLGSPDGQAQLVHRQTFAPDVAQGGAAGVLNHNGNEMVVTTMRGVTGRNNLATGDFADLEIDDGQ
;
A
#
# COMPACT_ATOMS: atom_id res chain seq x y z
N MET A 1 9.25 -16.81 -54.86
CA MET A 1 9.33 -17.08 -53.41
C MET A 1 9.24 -15.71 -52.77
N GLU A 2 8.10 -15.35 -52.17
CA GLU A 2 8.01 -14.07 -51.47
C GLU A 2 8.98 -14.09 -50.29
N PRO A 3 9.75 -13.01 -50.05
CA PRO A 3 10.63 -12.94 -48.89
C PRO A 3 9.77 -13.03 -47.62
N ILE A 4 10.07 -14.01 -46.77
CA ILE A 4 9.47 -14.10 -45.43
C ILE A 4 9.82 -12.80 -44.71
N ARG A 5 8.82 -11.94 -44.50
CA ARG A 5 8.97 -10.70 -43.74
C ARG A 5 9.16 -11.05 -42.28
N ARG A 6 10.36 -10.79 -41.75
CA ARG A 6 10.76 -11.02 -40.34
C ARG A 6 10.54 -9.80 -39.45
N ASP A 7 9.91 -8.76 -39.97
CA ASP A 7 9.85 -7.41 -39.41
C ASP A 7 8.44 -7.03 -38.90
N ARG A 8 7.47 -7.94 -38.90
CA ARG A 8 6.09 -7.63 -38.54
C ARG A 8 5.43 -8.72 -37.70
N TRP A 9 5.37 -8.49 -36.39
CA TRP A 9 4.80 -9.39 -35.39
C TRP A 9 3.68 -8.75 -34.56
N PRO A 10 2.65 -8.16 -35.21
CA PRO A 10 1.64 -7.34 -34.53
C PRO A 10 0.71 -8.16 -33.61
N LEU A 11 0.68 -9.49 -33.74
CA LEU A 11 -0.14 -10.36 -32.90
C LEU A 11 0.57 -10.79 -31.61
N GLY A 12 1.87 -10.49 -31.48
CA GLY A 12 2.66 -10.85 -30.31
C GLY A 12 2.77 -12.36 -30.10
N ILE A 13 2.83 -12.77 -28.84
CA ILE A 13 3.04 -14.17 -28.44
C ILE A 13 1.76 -15.01 -28.59
N ASN A 14 1.88 -16.20 -29.19
CA ASN A 14 0.86 -17.25 -29.15
C ASN A 14 1.48 -18.62 -28.85
N ASN A 15 1.47 -19.01 -27.58
CA ASN A 15 1.99 -20.30 -27.11
C ASN A 15 0.89 -21.33 -26.79
N VAL A 16 -0.38 -20.96 -27.01
CA VAL A 16 -1.55 -21.83 -26.80
C VAL A 16 -1.81 -22.72 -28.01
N VAL A 17 -1.69 -22.18 -29.23
CA VAL A 17 -1.93 -22.95 -30.47
C VAL A 17 -0.72 -23.83 -30.82
N ARG A 18 -0.97 -24.93 -31.54
CA ARG A 18 0.09 -25.82 -32.06
C ARG A 18 1.04 -25.09 -33.03
N PRO A 19 2.32 -25.51 -33.16
CA PRO A 19 3.28 -24.82 -34.03
C PRO A 19 2.79 -24.75 -35.48
N SER A 20 2.16 -25.82 -35.95
CA SER A 20 1.59 -25.93 -37.30
C SER A 20 0.37 -25.04 -37.56
N ARG A 21 -0.14 -24.36 -36.53
CA ARG A 21 -1.31 -23.47 -36.59
C ARG A 21 -1.02 -22.09 -36.02
N LEU A 22 0.26 -21.73 -35.88
CA LEU A 22 0.64 -20.40 -35.45
C LEU A 22 0.15 -19.38 -36.51
N PRO A 23 -0.66 -18.38 -36.13
CA PRO A 23 -1.09 -17.34 -37.06
C PRO A 23 0.11 -16.58 -37.62
N GLU A 24 0.00 -16.13 -38.88
CA GLU A 24 0.98 -15.21 -39.46
C GLU A 24 1.06 -13.92 -38.63
N GLY A 25 2.28 -13.45 -38.35
CA GLY A 25 2.52 -12.28 -37.50
C GLY A 25 2.44 -12.54 -35.99
N ALA A 26 2.37 -13.80 -35.55
CA ALA A 26 2.55 -14.20 -34.16
C ALA A 26 3.90 -14.90 -33.95
N VAL A 27 4.49 -14.73 -32.77
CA VAL A 27 5.69 -15.45 -32.31
C VAL A 27 5.32 -16.45 -31.22
N ARG A 28 6.14 -17.49 -31.02
CA ARG A 28 5.93 -18.43 -29.89
C ARG A 28 6.64 -18.00 -28.62
N ASP A 29 7.78 -17.37 -28.80
CA ASP A 29 8.61 -16.84 -27.74
C ASP A 29 9.36 -15.62 -28.27
N LEU A 30 9.76 -14.73 -27.36
CA LEU A 30 10.46 -13.49 -27.66
C LEU A 30 11.44 -13.18 -26.53
N VAL A 31 12.74 -13.23 -26.82
CA VAL A 31 13.79 -13.01 -25.84
C VAL A 31 14.58 -11.74 -26.18
N ASN A 32 14.77 -10.86 -25.20
CA ASN A 32 15.56 -9.62 -25.29
C ASN A 32 15.14 -8.64 -26.41
N LEU A 33 13.87 -8.69 -26.81
CA LEU A 33 13.29 -7.79 -27.81
C LEU A 33 12.08 -7.06 -27.22
N ASP A 34 11.93 -5.79 -27.60
CA ASP A 34 10.81 -4.93 -27.27
C ASP A 34 9.96 -4.71 -28.54
N PRO A 35 8.68 -5.11 -28.55
CA PRO A 35 7.79 -4.91 -29.69
C PRO A 35 7.24 -3.48 -29.73
N SER A 36 7.20 -2.89 -30.93
CA SER A 36 6.43 -1.69 -31.20
C SER A 36 4.95 -1.98 -31.46
N ALA A 37 4.12 -0.94 -31.39
CA ALA A 37 2.67 -1.05 -31.66
C ALA A 37 2.34 -1.61 -33.05
N ASP A 38 3.21 -1.43 -34.05
CA ASP A 38 3.07 -1.96 -35.41
C ASP A 38 3.73 -3.35 -35.62
N GLY A 39 4.30 -3.93 -34.55
CA GLY A 39 4.89 -5.26 -34.53
C GLY A 39 6.36 -5.33 -34.96
N ILE A 40 7.04 -4.19 -35.09
CA ILE A 40 8.49 -4.15 -35.33
C ILE A 40 9.20 -4.48 -34.01
N LEU A 41 10.19 -5.35 -34.08
CA LEU A 41 10.97 -5.76 -32.90
C LEU A 41 12.26 -4.94 -32.84
N SER A 42 12.56 -4.42 -31.65
CA SER A 42 13.79 -3.68 -31.36
C SER A 42 14.56 -4.36 -30.22
N LEU A 43 15.89 -4.24 -30.21
CA LEU A 43 16.68 -4.72 -29.08
C LEU A 43 16.31 -3.96 -27.81
N ARG A 44 16.19 -4.69 -26.71
CA ARG A 44 15.88 -4.09 -25.40
C ARG A 44 16.96 -3.09 -25.01
N ALA A 45 16.54 -1.98 -24.38
CA ALA A 45 17.46 -1.00 -23.84
C ALA A 45 18.46 -1.63 -22.86
N GLY A 46 19.72 -1.21 -22.95
CA GLY A 46 20.72 -1.54 -21.93
C GLY A 46 20.43 -0.83 -20.60
N TYR A 47 21.18 -1.19 -19.57
CA TYR A 47 21.10 -0.56 -18.26
C TYR A 47 22.50 -0.07 -17.83
N SER A 48 22.52 0.96 -16.98
CA SER A 48 23.71 1.39 -16.26
C SER A 48 23.48 1.29 -14.77
N LYS A 49 24.54 0.98 -14.02
CA LYS A 49 24.48 0.96 -12.56
C LYS A 49 24.57 2.39 -12.03
N VAL A 50 23.60 2.78 -11.21
CA VAL A 50 23.52 4.12 -10.60
C VAL A 50 23.80 4.13 -9.10
N LEU A 51 23.65 2.99 -8.43
CA LEU A 51 23.88 2.85 -7.00
C LEU A 51 24.40 1.44 -6.70
N GLU A 52 25.44 1.36 -5.88
CA GLU A 52 25.89 0.11 -5.28
C GLU A 52 25.07 -0.16 -4.02
N CYS A 53 24.51 -1.36 -3.90
CA CYS A 53 23.82 -1.83 -2.70
C CYS A 53 24.44 -3.15 -2.25
N THR A 54 24.52 -3.35 -0.93
CA THR A 54 25.06 -4.60 -0.37
C THR A 54 23.99 -5.68 -0.28
N ASN A 55 22.78 -5.28 0.13
CA ASN A 55 21.60 -6.12 0.29
C ASN A 55 20.34 -5.28 0.03
N ALA A 56 20.13 -4.82 -1.21
CA ALA A 56 18.93 -4.08 -1.58
C ALA A 56 17.67 -4.96 -1.42
N ARG A 57 16.75 -4.52 -0.55
CA ARG A 57 15.52 -5.26 -0.23
C ARG A 57 14.28 -4.63 -0.85
N ALA A 58 14.29 -3.32 -1.03
CA ALA A 58 13.21 -2.58 -1.66
C ALA A 58 13.68 -1.21 -2.15
N ALA A 59 12.97 -0.64 -3.13
CA ALA A 59 13.17 0.73 -3.60
C ALA A 59 11.81 1.36 -3.93
N PHE A 60 11.60 2.61 -3.51
CA PHE A 60 10.33 3.32 -3.65
C PHE A 60 10.57 4.77 -4.05
N ALA A 61 9.75 5.31 -4.94
CA ALA A 61 9.83 6.71 -5.34
C ALA A 61 8.99 7.62 -4.41
N VAL A 62 9.54 8.75 -4.01
CA VAL A 62 8.84 9.81 -3.26
C VAL A 62 9.39 11.18 -3.64
N GLY A 63 8.53 12.06 -4.15
CA GLY A 63 8.96 13.33 -4.71
C GLY A 63 10.05 13.16 -5.78
N ASP A 64 11.17 13.85 -5.60
CA ASP A 64 12.35 13.74 -6.47
C ASP A 64 13.34 12.65 -6.04
N TYR A 65 13.01 11.85 -5.02
CA TYR A 65 13.91 10.88 -4.42
C TYR A 65 13.52 9.44 -4.72
N LEU A 66 14.52 8.57 -4.76
CA LEU A 66 14.38 7.12 -4.66
C LEU A 66 14.85 6.69 -3.26
N VAL A 67 13.90 6.27 -2.43
CA VAL A 67 14.19 5.68 -1.12
C VAL A 67 14.52 4.20 -1.32
N VAL A 68 15.73 3.80 -0.93
CA VAL A 68 16.26 2.45 -1.07
C VAL A 68 16.51 1.87 0.31
N VAL A 69 15.99 0.67 0.57
CA VAL A 69 16.29 -0.09 1.78
C VAL A 69 17.40 -1.09 1.47
N ASP A 70 18.59 -0.83 2.01
CA ASP A 70 19.81 -1.62 1.80
C ASP A 70 20.28 -2.22 3.13
N GLY A 71 20.03 -3.53 3.33
CA GLY A 71 20.13 -4.15 4.65
C GLY A 71 19.22 -3.43 5.65
N THR A 72 19.78 -2.96 6.76
CA THR A 72 19.04 -2.20 7.79
C THR A 72 19.04 -0.70 7.56
N GLU A 73 19.67 -0.19 6.50
CA GLU A 73 19.76 1.25 6.23
C GLU A 73 18.64 1.70 5.30
N VAL A 74 17.97 2.79 5.65
CA VAL A 74 17.08 3.52 4.75
C VAL A 74 17.89 4.66 4.13
N LYS A 75 18.13 4.56 2.82
CA LYS A 75 18.90 5.55 2.04
C LYS A 75 17.97 6.31 1.12
N SER A 76 18.29 7.57 0.88
CA SER A 76 17.63 8.40 -0.12
C SER A 76 18.60 8.76 -1.22
N PHE A 77 18.26 8.42 -2.46
CA PHE A 77 19.03 8.71 -3.65
C PHE A 77 18.31 9.77 -4.49
N HIS A 78 19.01 10.85 -4.84
CA HIS A 78 18.48 11.90 -5.70
C HIS A 78 19.03 11.71 -7.13
N PRO A 79 18.22 11.29 -8.12
CA PRO A 79 18.69 10.84 -9.42
C PRO A 79 19.32 11.95 -10.27
N GLN A 80 18.90 13.20 -10.10
CA GLN A 80 19.39 14.32 -10.91
C GLN A 80 20.79 14.80 -10.47
N THR A 81 21.05 14.81 -9.16
CA THR A 81 22.33 15.22 -8.56
C THR A 81 23.26 14.02 -8.31
N GLN A 82 22.74 12.80 -8.40
CA GLN A 82 23.41 11.54 -8.06
C GLN A 82 23.93 11.51 -6.61
N SER A 83 23.29 12.24 -5.70
CA SER A 83 23.64 12.24 -4.27
C SER A 83 22.88 11.16 -3.52
N ILE A 84 23.51 10.64 -2.46
CA ILE A 84 22.90 9.67 -1.56
C ILE A 84 23.11 10.06 -0.10
N GLU A 85 22.07 9.89 0.71
CA GLU A 85 22.10 10.12 2.16
C GLU A 85 21.44 8.96 2.90
N THR A 86 21.99 8.59 4.06
CA THR A 86 21.34 7.63 4.96
C THR A 86 20.38 8.40 5.87
N LEU A 87 19.09 8.09 5.76
CA LEU A 87 18.03 8.75 6.55
C LEU A 87 17.90 8.15 7.95
N GLY A 88 18.20 6.85 8.09
CA GLY A 88 18.08 6.14 9.35
C GLY A 88 18.11 4.63 9.19
N LEU A 89 17.57 3.94 10.20
CA LEU A 89 17.56 2.48 10.28
C LEU A 89 16.15 1.92 10.21
N ILE A 90 16.06 0.69 9.71
CA ILE A 90 14.86 -0.13 9.69
C ILE A 90 15.25 -1.60 9.93
N ALA A 91 14.36 -2.37 10.55
CA ALA A 91 14.56 -3.77 10.85
C ALA A 91 14.83 -4.59 9.58
N ASP A 92 15.62 -5.64 9.74
CA ASP A 92 15.91 -6.61 8.69
C ASP A 92 14.75 -7.59 8.48
N ALA A 93 13.61 -7.07 8.03
CA ALA A 93 12.42 -7.82 7.63
C ALA A 93 11.81 -7.25 6.32
N PRO A 94 11.02 -8.03 5.55
CA PRO A 94 10.37 -7.55 4.34
C PRO A 94 9.69 -6.19 4.53
N VAL A 95 9.82 -5.32 3.54
CA VAL A 95 9.33 -3.94 3.58
C VAL A 95 8.16 -3.79 2.61
N SER A 96 7.08 -3.24 3.12
CA SER A 96 5.98 -2.74 2.30
C SER A 96 5.92 -1.23 2.44
N ALA A 97 5.57 -0.54 1.35
CA ALA A 97 5.47 0.91 1.37
C ALA A 97 4.47 1.45 0.36
N VAL A 98 4.00 2.66 0.61
CA VAL A 98 3.12 3.40 -0.28
C VAL A 98 3.32 4.90 -0.13
N THR A 99 3.33 5.60 -1.27
CA THR A 99 3.29 7.06 -1.26
C THR A 99 1.84 7.54 -1.16
N HIS A 100 1.53 8.33 -0.14
CA HIS A 100 0.23 8.92 0.10
C HIS A 100 0.39 10.40 0.46
N ALA A 101 -0.30 11.29 -0.27
CA ALA A 101 -0.19 12.74 -0.11
C ALA A 101 1.25 13.29 -0.11
N GLY A 102 2.14 12.72 -0.93
CA GLY A 102 3.54 13.15 -1.06
C GLY A 102 4.49 12.59 -0.01
N VAL A 103 4.00 11.78 0.93
CA VAL A 103 4.80 11.11 1.96
C VAL A 103 4.85 9.61 1.68
N LEU A 104 6.04 9.01 1.75
CA LEU A 104 6.21 7.57 1.69
C LEU A 104 6.02 6.98 3.09
N TYR A 105 4.99 6.16 3.23
CA TYR A 105 4.74 5.37 4.42
C TYR A 105 5.27 3.96 4.20
N LEU A 106 6.07 3.45 5.13
CA LEU A 106 6.70 2.15 5.02
C LEU A 106 6.62 1.38 6.34
N ASN A 107 6.47 0.07 6.26
CA ASN A 107 6.45 -0.78 7.43
C ASN A 107 7.22 -2.09 7.20
N THR A 108 7.63 -2.66 8.33
CA THR A 108 8.04 -4.05 8.47
C THR A 108 7.19 -4.69 9.56
N ALA A 109 7.45 -5.96 9.87
CA ALA A 109 6.82 -6.61 11.02
C ALA A 109 7.16 -5.94 12.37
N VAL A 110 8.16 -5.05 12.42
CA VAL A 110 8.67 -4.40 13.63
C VAL A 110 8.49 -2.87 13.58
N ASP A 111 8.80 -2.26 12.43
CA ASP A 111 8.82 -0.80 12.30
C ASP A 111 7.64 -0.28 11.49
N SER A 112 7.23 0.94 11.82
CA SER A 112 6.24 1.70 11.06
C SER A 112 6.74 3.14 10.95
N LEU A 113 7.19 3.52 9.77
CA LEU A 113 7.94 4.74 9.49
C LEU A 113 7.33 5.52 8.33
N ARG A 114 7.68 6.80 8.23
CA ARG A 114 7.34 7.66 7.10
C ARG A 114 8.51 8.55 6.72
N THR A 115 8.58 8.94 5.45
CA THR A 115 9.59 9.86 4.94
C THR A 115 9.09 10.66 3.74
N ASP A 116 9.55 11.90 3.62
CA ASP A 116 9.41 12.75 2.44
C ASP A 116 10.59 12.59 1.45
N GLY A 117 11.51 11.66 1.73
CA GLY A 117 12.77 11.48 1.00
C GLY A 117 13.97 12.18 1.67
N THR A 118 13.77 12.98 2.71
CA THR A 118 14.85 13.72 3.40
C THR A 118 14.90 13.46 4.90
N THR A 119 13.77 13.16 5.53
CA THR A 119 13.71 12.85 6.97
C THR A 119 12.96 11.55 7.21
N LEU A 120 13.45 10.71 8.12
CA LEU A 120 12.79 9.48 8.53
C LEU A 120 12.15 9.66 9.90
N LYS A 121 10.85 9.43 10.01
CA LYS A 121 10.05 9.62 11.22
C LYS A 121 9.17 8.41 11.49
N PRO A 122 8.64 8.22 12.71
CA PRO A 122 7.55 7.26 12.94
C PRO A 122 6.34 7.57 12.05
N TRP A 123 5.66 6.52 11.55
CA TRP A 123 4.42 6.69 10.76
C TRP A 123 3.32 7.29 11.64
N ALA A 124 3.06 6.64 12.77
CA ALA A 124 2.09 7.02 13.77
C ALA A 124 2.80 7.29 15.10
N ILE A 125 2.17 8.14 15.91
CA ILE A 125 2.58 8.37 17.30
C ILE A 125 1.69 7.58 18.25
N ASN A 126 2.29 7.00 19.28
CA ASN A 126 1.53 6.28 20.30
C ASN A 126 0.79 7.26 21.23
N PRO A 127 -0.42 6.89 21.70
CA PRO A 127 -1.10 7.64 22.75
C PRO A 127 -0.23 7.75 24.00
N PRO A 128 -0.36 8.85 24.78
CA PRO A 128 0.39 9.02 26.01
C PRO A 128 -0.16 8.10 27.10
N GLY A 129 0.71 7.67 28.02
CA GLY A 129 0.24 7.05 29.26
C GLY A 129 -0.29 8.12 30.22
N PHE A 130 -1.47 7.92 30.81
CA PHE A 130 -2.08 8.88 31.74
C PHE A 130 -2.83 8.20 32.88
N THR A 131 -3.05 8.95 33.96
CA THR A 131 -3.88 8.55 35.10
C THR A 131 -4.89 9.63 35.43
N PHE A 132 -6.10 9.21 35.84
CA PHE A 132 -7.17 10.09 36.30
C PHE A 132 -7.49 9.80 37.76
N ASN A 133 -7.37 10.81 38.62
CA ASN A 133 -7.70 10.72 40.04
C ASN A 133 -8.80 11.73 40.38
N VAL A 134 -9.90 11.26 40.98
CA VAL A 134 -10.94 12.16 41.48
C VAL A 134 -10.48 12.73 42.82
N VAL A 135 -10.51 14.04 42.95
CA VAL A 135 -10.04 14.76 44.13
C VAL A 135 -11.09 15.79 44.60
N PRO A 136 -11.20 16.08 45.91
CA PRO A 136 -12.10 17.13 46.40
C PRO A 136 -11.71 18.53 45.90
N GLY A 137 -12.67 19.45 45.85
CA GLY A 137 -12.40 20.88 45.64
C GLY A 137 -12.66 21.39 44.23
N GLY A 138 -13.68 20.87 43.55
CA GLY A 138 -14.12 21.33 42.23
C GLY A 138 -15.64 21.45 42.11
N THR A 139 -16.12 21.64 40.88
CA THR A 139 -17.56 21.77 40.58
C THR A 139 -18.11 20.60 39.75
N LEU A 140 -17.33 19.55 39.54
CA LEU A 140 -17.75 18.40 38.75
C LEU A 140 -18.60 17.44 39.58
N GLU A 141 -19.60 16.86 38.94
CA GLU A 141 -20.42 15.77 39.44
C GLU A 141 -20.97 14.93 38.28
N GLY A 142 -21.21 13.63 38.51
CA GLY A 142 -21.79 12.71 37.53
C GLY A 142 -20.75 11.90 36.73
N ARG A 143 -21.17 11.38 35.56
CA ARG A 143 -20.30 10.54 34.71
C ARG A 143 -19.61 11.36 33.64
N TYR A 144 -18.32 11.15 33.46
CA TYR A 144 -17.51 11.80 32.44
C TYR A 144 -16.76 10.77 31.64
N ARG A 145 -16.67 10.97 30.32
CA ARG A 145 -15.65 10.33 29.49
C ARG A 145 -14.46 11.27 29.38
N LEU A 146 -13.26 10.71 29.44
CA LEU A 146 -12.00 11.44 29.36
C LEU A 146 -11.06 10.73 28.42
N ALA A 147 -10.30 11.50 27.64
CA ALA A 147 -9.26 10.97 26.75
C ALA A 147 -8.11 11.95 26.68
N VAL A 148 -6.91 11.43 26.40
CA VAL A 148 -5.73 12.25 26.15
C VAL A 148 -5.05 11.77 24.87
N THR A 149 -4.79 12.69 23.95
CA THR A 149 -3.95 12.44 22.76
C THR A 149 -2.58 13.07 22.94
N ALA A 150 -1.57 12.52 22.28
CA ALA A 150 -0.28 13.17 22.09
C ALA A 150 -0.26 13.87 20.73
N THR A 151 0.47 14.97 20.61
CA THR A 151 0.71 15.67 19.34
C THR A 151 2.16 15.45 18.89
N GLY A 152 2.33 15.06 17.64
CA GLY A 152 3.63 14.83 17.02
C GLY A 152 4.22 16.10 16.41
N ASP A 153 5.46 15.99 15.94
CA ASP A 153 6.22 17.15 15.44
C ASP A 153 5.62 17.76 14.16
N ASP A 154 4.88 16.97 13.37
CA ASP A 154 4.19 17.46 12.17
C ASP A 154 2.71 17.82 12.44
N GLY A 155 2.32 17.88 13.72
CA GLY A 155 0.98 18.26 14.15
C GLY A 155 -0.05 17.15 14.13
N GLU A 156 0.33 15.90 13.78
CA GLU A 156 -0.59 14.78 13.90
C GLU A 156 -0.97 14.50 15.36
N GLU A 157 -2.24 14.15 15.60
CA GLU A 157 -2.69 13.64 16.89
C GLU A 157 -2.69 12.11 16.91
N SER A 158 -2.32 11.53 18.04
CA SER A 158 -2.43 10.08 18.25
C SER A 158 -3.90 9.63 18.25
N GLY A 159 -4.07 8.31 18.18
CA GLY A 159 -5.30 7.69 18.67
C GLY A 159 -5.52 7.99 20.16
N ALA A 160 -6.69 7.63 20.67
CA ALA A 160 -7.01 7.73 22.08
C ALA A 160 -7.90 6.57 22.51
N ASP A 161 -7.74 6.13 23.75
CA ASP A 161 -8.71 5.25 24.41
C ASP A 161 -9.41 6.04 25.51
N SER A 162 -10.70 6.34 25.31
CA SER A 162 -11.47 7.06 26.33
C SER A 162 -11.82 6.19 27.54
N MET A 163 -11.73 6.79 28.72
CA MET A 163 -12.08 6.18 30.00
C MET A 163 -13.34 6.84 30.57
N LEU A 164 -14.25 6.02 31.10
CA LEU A 164 -15.41 6.48 31.86
C LEU A 164 -15.04 6.63 33.35
N LEU A 165 -15.41 7.76 33.94
CA LEU A 165 -15.16 8.08 35.34
C LEU A 165 -16.45 8.55 36.02
N GLU A 166 -16.74 8.01 37.21
CA GLU A 166 -17.80 8.51 38.09
C GLU A 166 -17.22 9.52 39.07
N VAL A 167 -17.79 10.73 39.08
CA VAL A 167 -17.28 11.87 39.84
C VAL A 167 -18.33 12.30 40.88
N PRO A 168 -18.05 12.21 42.19
CA PRO A 168 -18.94 12.70 43.24
C PRO A 168 -19.06 14.23 43.21
N ALA A 169 -20.17 14.74 43.73
CA ALA A 169 -20.40 16.18 43.81
C ALA A 169 -19.30 16.92 44.57
N GLY A 170 -18.92 18.09 44.06
CA GLY A 170 -17.88 18.93 44.67
C GLY A 170 -16.44 18.47 44.37
N SER A 171 -16.25 17.60 43.38
CA SER A 171 -14.94 17.07 43.02
C SER A 171 -14.33 17.79 41.81
N ALA A 172 -13.04 17.57 41.62
CA ALA A 172 -12.30 17.84 40.40
C ALA A 172 -11.61 16.54 39.95
N ILE A 173 -11.09 16.52 38.73
CA ILE A 173 -10.31 15.41 38.22
C ILE A 173 -8.86 15.88 38.07
N GLN A 174 -7.93 15.21 38.74
CA GLN A 174 -6.51 15.37 38.52
C GLN A 174 -6.06 14.39 37.42
N ILE A 175 -5.46 14.94 36.37
CA ILE A 175 -4.86 14.21 35.26
C ILE A 175 -3.34 14.24 35.47
N SER A 176 -2.68 13.09 35.42
CA SER A 176 -1.22 13.03 35.50
C SER A 176 -0.64 12.17 34.38
N SER A 177 0.45 12.63 33.76
CA SER A 177 1.20 11.93 32.72
C SER A 177 2.69 12.24 32.85
N ASP A 178 3.55 11.25 32.60
CA ASP A 178 5.01 11.45 32.54
C ASP A 178 5.49 11.71 31.09
N ASP A 179 4.56 11.79 30.13
CA ASP A 179 4.88 12.04 28.73
C ASP A 179 5.34 13.49 28.53
N PRO A 180 6.55 13.72 27.96
CA PRO A 180 7.07 15.07 27.75
C PRO A 180 6.46 15.77 26.53
N ARG A 181 5.75 15.04 25.65
CA ARG A 181 5.17 15.59 24.42
C ARG A 181 4.01 16.53 24.76
N PRO A 182 3.68 17.49 23.87
CA PRO A 182 2.42 18.22 23.96
C PRO A 182 1.26 17.22 23.88
N MET A 183 0.35 17.30 24.85
CA MET A 183 -0.81 16.41 24.93
C MET A 183 -2.10 17.22 24.98
N ARG A 184 -3.18 16.70 24.40
CA ARG A 184 -4.48 17.36 24.40
C ARG A 184 -5.46 16.57 25.25
N LEU A 185 -6.01 17.22 26.26
CA LEU A 185 -7.02 16.66 27.15
C LEU A 185 -8.41 16.90 26.57
N TYR A 186 -9.20 15.83 26.46
CA TYR A 186 -10.59 15.87 26.06
C TYR A 186 -11.49 15.33 27.17
N ALA A 187 -12.68 15.92 27.32
CA ALA A 187 -13.67 15.51 28.30
C ALA A 187 -15.09 15.67 27.74
N SER A 188 -15.99 14.77 28.13
CA SER A 188 -17.41 14.92 27.85
C SER A 188 -18.07 15.86 28.85
N VAL A 189 -19.21 16.45 28.49
CA VAL A 189 -20.15 16.97 29.50
C VAL A 189 -20.64 15.86 30.41
N THR A 190 -21.28 16.25 31.52
CA THR A 190 -21.90 15.31 32.45
C THR A 190 -22.88 14.38 31.75
N ASN A 191 -22.66 13.07 31.87
CA ASN A 191 -23.43 12.00 31.22
C ASN A 191 -23.44 12.07 29.67
N GLY A 192 -22.52 12.81 29.07
CA GLY A 192 -22.34 12.92 27.62
C GLY A 192 -21.46 11.81 27.03
N ALA A 193 -21.53 11.66 25.71
CA ALA A 193 -20.67 10.74 24.96
C ALA A 193 -19.57 11.44 24.16
N SER A 194 -19.84 12.64 23.63
CA SER A 194 -18.89 13.43 22.85
C SER A 194 -17.79 13.99 23.74
N LEU A 195 -16.55 13.90 23.27
CA LEU A 195 -15.35 14.36 23.95
C LEU A 195 -14.92 15.69 23.36
N PHE A 196 -14.94 16.75 24.17
CA PHE A 196 -14.61 18.12 23.75
C PHE A 196 -13.21 18.49 24.26
N TYR A 197 -12.45 19.23 23.46
CA TYR A 197 -11.12 19.70 23.82
C TYR A 197 -11.19 20.64 25.02
N GLN A 198 -10.40 20.34 26.06
CA GLN A 198 -10.37 21.13 27.28
C GLN A 198 -9.14 22.02 27.34
N LYS A 199 -7.95 21.45 27.13
CA LYS A 199 -6.68 22.16 27.20
C LYS A 199 -5.49 21.34 26.71
N LEU A 200 -4.41 22.06 26.41
CA LEU A 200 -3.08 21.51 26.21
C LEU A 200 -2.46 21.20 27.58
N VAL A 201 -1.87 20.02 27.71
CA VAL A 201 -1.16 19.56 28.90
C VAL A 201 0.24 19.10 28.50
N PHE A 202 1.17 19.19 29.44
CA PHE A 202 2.53 18.69 29.34
C PHE A 202 2.76 17.75 30.53
N GLY A 203 3.89 17.02 30.53
CA GLY A 203 4.25 16.14 31.65
C GLY A 203 4.05 16.78 33.03
N GLY A 204 3.58 15.99 33.99
CA GLY A 204 3.16 16.42 35.31
C GLY A 204 1.65 16.26 35.55
N GLY A 205 1.11 17.08 36.44
CA GLY A 205 -0.29 17.02 36.89
C GLY A 205 -1.10 18.26 36.53
N VAL A 206 -2.32 18.06 36.02
CA VAL A 206 -3.28 19.11 35.67
C VAL A 206 -4.61 18.85 36.35
N MET A 207 -5.25 19.91 36.85
CA MET A 207 -6.61 19.83 37.42
C MET A 207 -7.67 20.20 36.39
N LEU A 208 -8.71 19.38 36.25
CA LEU A 208 -9.94 19.67 35.52
C LEU A 208 -11.06 19.88 36.54
N SER A 209 -11.48 21.13 36.73
CA SER A 209 -12.52 21.52 37.69
C SER A 209 -13.86 21.86 37.04
N SER A 210 -13.87 22.12 35.73
CA SER A 210 -15.05 22.34 34.90
C SER A 210 -14.81 21.80 33.48
N VAL A 211 -15.88 21.55 32.74
CA VAL A 211 -15.83 21.07 31.35
C VAL A 211 -16.49 22.08 30.43
N ARG A 212 -15.92 22.24 29.24
CA ARG A 212 -16.47 23.02 28.12
C ARG A 212 -17.02 22.09 27.04
N ASP A 213 -18.11 22.50 26.40
CA ASP A 213 -18.78 21.81 25.29
C ASP A 213 -18.87 22.64 24.01
N ASP A 214 -18.22 23.80 24.00
CA ASP A 214 -18.16 24.76 22.89
C ASP A 214 -16.83 24.68 22.11
N THR A 215 -16.10 23.57 22.23
CA THR A 215 -14.76 23.38 21.67
C THR A 215 -14.71 22.23 20.66
N GLU A 216 -13.54 22.01 20.05
CA GLU A 216 -13.30 20.93 19.08
C GLU A 216 -13.65 19.55 19.67
N VAL A 217 -14.29 18.70 18.86
CA VAL A 217 -14.64 17.33 19.25
C VAL A 217 -13.51 16.37 18.85
N LEU A 218 -13.14 15.46 19.76
CA LEU A 218 -12.19 14.39 19.46
C LEU A 218 -12.76 13.45 18.41
N THR A 219 -12.02 13.26 17.33
CA THR A 219 -12.35 12.37 16.21
C THR A 219 -11.50 11.09 16.16
N THR A 220 -10.47 11.00 17.00
CA THR A 220 -9.53 9.86 17.04
C THR A 220 -9.76 8.91 18.22
N ASP A 221 -10.89 9.02 18.92
CA ASP A 221 -11.30 8.10 19.98
C ASP A 221 -11.51 6.68 19.43
N GLY A 222 -10.88 5.69 20.05
CA GLY A 222 -10.87 4.29 19.65
C GLY A 222 -10.04 3.97 18.41
N LEU A 223 -9.40 4.96 17.78
CA LEU A 223 -8.53 4.70 16.63
C LEU A 223 -7.13 4.27 17.09
N VAL A 224 -6.52 3.35 16.33
CA VAL A 224 -5.20 2.79 16.63
C VAL A 224 -4.27 2.91 15.42
N PRO A 225 -2.94 2.84 15.60
CA PRO A 225 -2.02 2.76 14.46
C PRO A 225 -2.35 1.61 13.50
N LEU A 226 -2.18 1.83 12.20
CA LEU A 226 -2.36 0.77 11.20
C LEU A 226 -1.41 -0.40 11.52
N PRO A 227 -1.90 -1.65 11.57
CA PRO A 227 -1.03 -2.80 11.79
C PRO A 227 -0.05 -3.00 10.63
N HIS A 228 1.02 -3.75 10.86
CA HIS A 228 1.89 -4.23 9.78
C HIS A 228 1.07 -4.87 8.66
N CYS A 229 1.41 -4.53 7.41
CA CYS A 229 0.77 -5.03 6.19
C CYS A 229 1.83 -5.51 5.20
N ASP A 230 1.56 -6.63 4.53
CA ASP A 230 2.47 -7.26 3.56
C ASP A 230 2.54 -6.47 2.24
N GLU A 231 1.53 -5.66 1.95
CA GLU A 231 1.43 -4.76 0.79
C GLU A 231 0.51 -3.59 1.14
N LEU A 232 0.82 -2.41 0.59
CA LEU A 232 0.11 -1.16 0.84
C LEU A 232 -0.23 -0.49 -0.49
N VAL A 233 -1.42 0.10 -0.57
CA VAL A 233 -1.85 0.96 -1.68
C VAL A 233 -2.55 2.21 -1.17
N SER A 234 -2.46 3.29 -1.95
CA SER A 234 -3.08 4.57 -1.64
C SER A 234 -4.37 4.68 -2.42
N HIS A 235 -5.46 5.05 -1.75
CA HIS A 235 -6.75 5.26 -2.39
C HIS A 235 -7.46 6.45 -1.76
N HIS A 236 -7.63 7.53 -2.54
CA HIS A 236 -8.24 8.78 -2.08
C HIS A 236 -7.62 9.27 -0.75
N ALA A 237 -8.42 9.37 0.30
CA ALA A 237 -8.04 9.88 1.61
C ALA A 237 -7.58 8.78 2.59
N VAL A 238 -7.40 7.54 2.12
CA VAL A 238 -7.01 6.39 2.95
C VAL A 238 -5.80 5.64 2.40
N VAL A 239 -5.06 5.03 3.32
CA VAL A 239 -4.08 3.98 3.02
C VAL A 239 -4.74 2.64 3.26
N VAL A 240 -4.59 1.72 2.32
CA VAL A 240 -5.15 0.37 2.37
C VAL A 240 -4.01 -0.63 2.42
N GLY A 241 -4.06 -1.59 3.35
CA GLY A 241 -3.03 -2.60 3.51
C GLY A 241 -3.62 -4.00 3.68
N ARG A 242 -2.93 -5.00 3.15
CA ARG A 242 -3.31 -6.40 3.36
C ARG A 242 -2.39 -7.09 4.37
N ARG A 243 -2.96 -8.01 5.14
CA ARG A 243 -2.20 -8.94 5.99
C ARG A 243 -2.92 -10.27 6.07
N GLY A 244 -2.31 -11.31 5.52
CA GLY A 244 -2.95 -12.62 5.40
C GLY A 244 -4.31 -12.51 4.68
N ARG A 245 -5.41 -12.88 5.34
CA ARG A 245 -6.78 -12.80 4.78
C ARG A 245 -7.53 -11.49 5.08
N TYR A 246 -6.87 -10.53 5.73
CA TYR A 246 -7.47 -9.28 6.15
C TYR A 246 -6.97 -8.13 5.26
N VAL A 247 -7.87 -7.19 4.98
CA VAL A 247 -7.53 -5.89 4.40
C VAL A 247 -7.93 -4.83 5.40
N PHE A 248 -6.96 -4.04 5.84
CA PHE A 248 -7.15 -2.90 6.73
C PHE A 248 -7.11 -1.61 5.91
N PHE A 249 -7.80 -0.58 6.38
CA PHE A 249 -7.69 0.75 5.81
C PHE A 249 -7.71 1.81 6.90
N THR A 250 -7.01 2.91 6.66
CA THR A 250 -6.94 4.01 7.62
C THR A 250 -8.24 4.79 7.64
N SER A 251 -8.47 5.55 8.70
CA SER A 251 -9.55 6.54 8.72
C SER A 251 -9.24 7.66 7.73
N PRO A 252 -10.25 8.22 7.03
CA PRO A 252 -10.05 9.31 6.08
C PRO A 252 -9.31 10.49 6.72
N MET A 253 -8.29 11.01 6.04
CA MET A 253 -7.44 12.12 6.52
C MET A 253 -6.57 11.81 7.75
N TYR A 254 -6.61 10.57 8.26
CA TYR A 254 -5.72 10.08 9.30
C TYR A 254 -4.91 8.89 8.76
N PRO A 255 -3.96 9.11 7.84
CA PRO A 255 -3.20 8.05 7.19
C PRO A 255 -2.36 7.20 8.17
N HIS A 256 -2.26 7.61 9.43
CA HIS A 256 -1.58 6.91 10.52
C HIS A 256 -2.51 6.11 11.44
N LEU A 257 -3.83 6.23 11.32
CA LEU A 257 -4.79 5.60 12.23
C LEU A 257 -5.84 4.78 11.48
N THR A 258 -6.25 3.66 12.07
CA THR A 258 -7.33 2.78 11.60
C THR A 258 -8.33 2.55 12.73
N ASP A 259 -9.59 2.34 12.37
CA ASP A 259 -10.60 1.86 13.32
C ASP A 259 -10.47 0.34 13.47
N PRO A 260 -10.10 -0.19 14.64
CA PRO A 260 -9.93 -1.63 14.83
C PRO A 260 -11.26 -2.42 14.80
N ILE A 261 -12.41 -1.74 14.89
CA ILE A 261 -13.74 -2.36 14.90
C ILE A 261 -14.31 -2.45 13.48
N SER A 262 -14.20 -1.38 12.69
CA SER A 262 -14.84 -1.28 11.37
C SER A 262 -13.89 -1.05 10.19
N GLY A 263 -12.63 -0.68 10.44
CA GLY A 263 -11.61 -0.36 9.45
C GLY A 263 -10.97 -1.57 8.75
N PHE A 264 -11.71 -2.66 8.55
CA PHE A 264 -11.19 -3.84 7.89
C PHE A 264 -12.24 -4.69 7.14
N PHE A 265 -11.77 -5.48 6.19
CA PHE A 265 -12.50 -6.61 5.59
C PHE A 265 -11.77 -7.92 5.83
N GLN A 266 -12.53 -9.00 5.87
CA GLN A 266 -12.01 -10.35 5.91
C GLN A 266 -12.43 -11.14 4.67
N PHE A 267 -11.47 -11.82 4.05
CA PHE A 267 -11.68 -12.65 2.87
C PHE A 267 -11.61 -14.15 3.19
N PRO A 268 -12.19 -15.03 2.35
CA PRO A 268 -12.16 -16.49 2.56
C PRO A 268 -10.75 -17.09 2.49
N SER A 269 -9.85 -16.47 1.74
CA SER A 269 -8.45 -16.90 1.53
C SER A 269 -7.48 -15.74 1.77
N PRO A 270 -6.17 -16.02 1.95
CA PRO A 270 -5.16 -14.97 1.97
C PRO A 270 -5.26 -14.06 0.74
N VAL A 271 -5.20 -12.76 0.98
CA VAL A 271 -5.18 -11.73 -0.06
C VAL A 271 -3.80 -11.73 -0.71
N ARG A 272 -3.78 -11.89 -2.02
CA ARG A 272 -2.58 -12.02 -2.86
C ARG A 272 -2.04 -10.69 -3.34
N LEU A 273 -2.92 -9.73 -3.65
CA LEU A 273 -2.52 -8.39 -4.03
C LEU A 273 -3.63 -7.36 -3.83
N LEU A 274 -3.24 -6.09 -3.82
CA LEU A 274 -4.10 -4.94 -3.86
C LEU A 274 -3.78 -4.11 -5.11
N ALA A 275 -4.77 -3.65 -5.85
CA ALA A 275 -4.54 -2.76 -6.99
C ALA A 275 -5.54 -1.60 -6.97
N ALA A 276 -5.07 -0.42 -6.57
CA ALA A 276 -5.88 0.78 -6.46
C ALA A 276 -6.02 1.52 -7.80
N THR A 277 -7.26 1.87 -8.13
CA THR A 277 -7.63 2.80 -9.20
C THR A 277 -8.30 4.03 -8.59
N ASP A 278 -8.62 5.02 -9.42
CA ASP A 278 -9.33 6.21 -8.99
C ASP A 278 -10.81 5.94 -8.68
N GLY A 279 -11.39 4.81 -9.14
CA GLY A 279 -12.78 4.46 -8.83
C GLY A 279 -12.96 3.47 -7.69
N GLY A 280 -11.88 2.77 -7.30
CA GLY A 280 -11.92 1.76 -6.24
C GLY A 280 -10.67 0.90 -6.21
N VAL A 281 -10.66 -0.07 -5.30
CA VAL A 281 -9.52 -0.98 -5.08
C VAL A 281 -9.91 -2.40 -5.48
N TYR A 282 -9.11 -3.00 -6.35
CA TYR A 282 -9.17 -4.43 -6.61
C TYR A 282 -8.47 -5.18 -5.48
N ILE A 283 -9.15 -6.15 -4.91
CA ILE A 283 -8.64 -7.02 -3.86
C ILE A 283 -8.71 -8.45 -4.39
N VAL A 284 -7.56 -9.12 -4.50
CA VAL A 284 -7.50 -10.48 -5.03
C VAL A 284 -7.21 -11.46 -3.91
N ALA A 285 -8.13 -12.39 -3.65
CA ALA A 285 -7.98 -13.47 -2.68
C ALA A 285 -8.26 -14.82 -3.37
N ASP A 286 -9.34 -15.52 -2.99
CA ASP A 286 -9.89 -16.66 -3.74
C ASP A 286 -10.51 -16.25 -5.08
N LYS A 287 -11.00 -15.00 -5.13
CA LYS A 287 -11.55 -14.33 -6.31
C LYS A 287 -10.99 -12.91 -6.39
N THR A 288 -11.26 -12.24 -7.50
CA THR A 288 -11.03 -10.81 -7.62
C THR A 288 -12.30 -10.06 -7.21
N TYR A 289 -12.18 -9.21 -6.21
CA TYR A 289 -13.21 -8.29 -5.74
C TYR A 289 -12.87 -6.86 -6.15
N PHE A 290 -13.89 -6.06 -6.39
CA PHE A 290 -13.75 -4.61 -6.54
C PHE A 290 -14.50 -3.92 -5.41
N VAL A 291 -13.79 -3.12 -4.64
CA VAL A 291 -14.30 -2.40 -3.46
C VAL A 291 -14.27 -0.90 -3.72
N THR A 292 -15.38 -0.23 -3.39
CA THR A 292 -15.58 1.21 -3.60
C THR A 292 -16.07 1.88 -2.32
N GLY A 293 -15.75 3.16 -2.14
CA GLY A 293 -16.23 3.94 -1.00
C GLY A 293 -15.57 3.53 0.33
N LEU A 294 -14.31 3.12 0.29
CA LEU A 294 -13.49 2.76 1.46
C LEU A 294 -13.36 3.92 2.45
N GLU A 295 -13.40 5.14 1.95
CA GLU A 295 -13.36 6.39 2.69
C GLU A 295 -14.71 6.79 3.31
N THR A 296 -15.76 5.98 3.09
CA THR A 296 -17.12 6.27 3.54
C THR A 296 -17.56 5.31 4.65
N SER A 297 -18.67 5.61 5.31
CA SER A 297 -19.27 4.73 6.32
C SER A 297 -19.93 3.46 5.75
N ALA A 298 -20.07 3.35 4.43
CA ALA A 298 -20.77 2.26 3.77
C ALA A 298 -20.03 1.79 2.50
N PRO A 299 -18.85 1.18 2.64
CA PRO A 299 -18.13 0.61 1.51
C PRO A 299 -18.94 -0.50 0.83
N SER A 300 -18.78 -0.61 -0.48
CA SER A 300 -19.44 -1.61 -1.32
C SER A 300 -18.43 -2.55 -1.94
N GLN A 301 -18.79 -3.83 -2.08
CA GLN A 301 -17.94 -4.89 -2.64
C GLN A 301 -18.72 -5.72 -3.66
N ARG A 302 -18.07 -6.05 -4.78
CA ARG A 302 -18.60 -7.04 -5.74
C ARG A 302 -17.50 -7.91 -6.33
N VAL A 303 -17.84 -9.12 -6.73
CA VAL A 303 -16.93 -10.02 -7.47
C VAL A 303 -16.84 -9.55 -8.92
N VAL A 304 -15.62 -9.50 -9.46
CA VAL A 304 -15.35 -9.09 -10.85
C VAL A 304 -14.67 -10.15 -11.68
N LEU A 305 -13.91 -11.06 -11.05
CA LEU A 305 -13.36 -12.25 -11.70
C LEU A 305 -13.34 -13.44 -10.75
N GLU A 306 -13.60 -14.62 -11.30
CA GLU A 306 -13.54 -15.93 -10.64
C GLU A 306 -12.11 -16.53 -10.71
N THR A 307 -11.09 -15.70 -10.50
CA THR A 307 -9.68 -16.11 -10.50
C THR A 307 -8.88 -15.33 -9.47
N ASP A 308 -7.81 -15.97 -9.00
CA ASP A 308 -6.75 -15.38 -8.18
C ASP A 308 -5.68 -14.68 -9.04
N ALA A 309 -4.60 -14.26 -8.40
CA ALA A 309 -3.47 -13.59 -9.02
C ALA A 309 -2.13 -14.11 -8.48
N VAL A 310 -1.07 -13.85 -9.25
CA VAL A 310 0.31 -14.01 -8.80
C VAL A 310 0.64 -12.83 -7.88
N GLU A 311 1.00 -13.14 -6.64
CA GLU A 311 1.28 -12.15 -5.60
C GLU A 311 2.40 -11.18 -6.00
N GLY A 312 2.25 -9.89 -5.71
CA GLY A 312 3.22 -8.83 -6.00
C GLY A 312 3.24 -8.33 -7.45
N THR A 313 2.38 -8.84 -8.34
CA THR A 313 2.38 -8.46 -9.77
C THR A 313 1.45 -7.28 -10.11
N ALA A 314 0.86 -6.62 -9.11
CA ALA A 314 0.02 -5.45 -9.33
C ALA A 314 0.84 -4.24 -9.74
N VAL A 315 0.36 -3.48 -10.73
CA VAL A 315 0.97 -2.23 -11.17
C VAL A 315 -0.10 -1.24 -11.64
N LYS A 316 0.05 0.04 -11.30
CA LYS A 316 -0.80 1.12 -11.82
C LYS A 316 -0.27 1.56 -13.19
N LEU A 317 -1.16 1.66 -14.16
CA LEU A 317 -0.85 2.15 -15.49
C LEU A 317 -1.01 3.69 -15.55
N PRO A 318 -0.26 4.39 -16.42
CA PRO A 318 -0.34 5.84 -16.56
C PRO A 318 -1.73 6.37 -16.96
N ASP A 319 -2.57 5.54 -17.57
CA ASP A 319 -3.96 5.88 -17.94
C ASP A 319 -4.99 5.67 -16.81
N GLY A 320 -4.52 5.36 -15.60
CA GLY A 320 -5.36 5.18 -14.41
C GLY A 320 -5.94 3.77 -14.24
N ARG A 321 -5.75 2.88 -15.22
CA ARG A 321 -6.04 1.45 -15.07
C ARG A 321 -4.96 0.79 -14.19
N VAL A 322 -5.22 -0.45 -13.82
CA VAL A 322 -4.25 -1.33 -13.16
C VAL A 322 -4.06 -2.60 -13.96
N ALA A 323 -2.91 -3.22 -13.82
CA ALA A 323 -2.61 -4.50 -14.40
C ALA A 323 -2.07 -5.45 -13.33
N TRP A 324 -2.43 -6.73 -13.42
CA TRP A 324 -1.81 -7.77 -12.60
C TRP A 324 -1.79 -9.11 -13.35
N PHE A 325 -1.01 -10.05 -12.85
CA PHE A 325 -0.78 -11.30 -13.54
C PHE A 325 -1.53 -12.47 -12.89
N THR A 326 -1.96 -13.43 -13.71
CA THR A 326 -2.71 -14.61 -13.28
C THR A 326 -2.22 -15.85 -14.04
N ARG A 327 -2.71 -17.03 -13.67
CA ARG A 327 -2.49 -18.27 -14.45
C ARG A 327 -3.05 -18.24 -15.88
N TYR A 328 -3.85 -17.22 -16.21
CA TYR A 328 -4.43 -17.00 -17.54
C TYR A 328 -3.78 -15.82 -18.29
N GLY A 329 -2.65 -15.32 -17.79
CA GLY A 329 -1.96 -14.15 -18.33
C GLY A 329 -2.34 -12.86 -17.61
N GLN A 330 -2.09 -11.74 -18.30
CA GLN A 330 -2.33 -10.39 -17.79
C GLN A 330 -3.83 -10.11 -17.66
N VAL A 331 -4.21 -9.52 -16.53
CA VAL A 331 -5.49 -8.84 -16.33
C VAL A 331 -5.27 -7.34 -16.42
N LEU A 332 -6.22 -6.65 -17.06
CA LEU A 332 -6.40 -5.21 -16.96
C LEU A 332 -7.67 -4.90 -16.17
N GLY A 333 -7.55 -4.12 -15.11
CA GLY A 333 -8.65 -3.60 -14.31
C GLY A 333 -8.86 -2.11 -14.57
N SER A 334 -10.09 -1.70 -14.87
CA SER A 334 -10.45 -0.30 -15.10
C SER A 334 -11.04 0.38 -13.85
N PRO A 335 -11.06 1.73 -13.79
CA PRO A 335 -11.62 2.45 -12.66
C PRO A 335 -13.12 2.20 -12.40
N ASP A 336 -13.91 1.80 -13.39
CA ASP A 336 -15.33 1.44 -13.22
C ASP A 336 -15.54 0.02 -12.65
N GLY A 337 -14.45 -0.69 -12.34
CA GLY A 337 -14.49 -2.03 -11.75
C GLY A 337 -14.71 -3.14 -12.79
N GLN A 338 -14.39 -2.92 -14.06
CA GLN A 338 -14.31 -4.01 -15.04
C GLN A 338 -12.91 -4.60 -15.06
N ALA A 339 -12.82 -5.93 -15.07
CA ALA A 339 -11.55 -6.63 -15.17
C ALA A 339 -11.57 -7.58 -16.37
N GLN A 340 -10.53 -7.54 -17.20
CA GLN A 340 -10.45 -8.28 -18.45
C GLN A 340 -9.15 -9.06 -18.56
N LEU A 341 -9.26 -10.34 -18.93
CA LEU A 341 -8.14 -11.22 -19.22
C LEU A 341 -7.71 -11.06 -20.68
N VAL A 342 -6.81 -10.10 -20.94
CA VAL A 342 -6.49 -9.64 -22.31
C VAL A 342 -5.79 -10.68 -23.17
N HIS A 343 -5.02 -11.59 -22.57
CA HIS A 343 -4.21 -12.56 -23.32
C HIS A 343 -4.69 -14.02 -23.19
N ARG A 344 -5.85 -14.27 -22.58
CA ARG A 344 -6.29 -15.63 -22.23
C ARG A 344 -6.33 -16.61 -23.41
N GLN A 345 -6.60 -16.10 -24.62
CA GLN A 345 -6.74 -16.94 -25.82
C GLN A 345 -5.41 -17.21 -26.53
N THR A 346 -4.37 -16.42 -26.27
CA THR A 346 -3.10 -16.45 -27.01
C THR A 346 -1.94 -16.85 -26.12
N PHE A 347 -1.99 -16.50 -24.83
CA PHE A 347 -0.86 -16.67 -23.92
C PHE A 347 -1.24 -17.46 -22.67
N ALA A 348 -0.50 -18.54 -22.45
CA ALA A 348 -0.49 -19.34 -21.24
C ALA A 348 0.87 -19.15 -20.55
N PRO A 349 0.96 -18.31 -19.51
CA PRO A 349 2.23 -18.10 -18.82
C PRO A 349 2.56 -19.27 -17.91
N ASP A 350 3.84 -19.44 -17.56
CA ASP A 350 4.22 -20.31 -16.45
C ASP A 350 3.53 -19.88 -15.14
N VAL A 351 3.22 -20.87 -14.31
CA VAL A 351 2.60 -20.64 -13.00
C VAL A 351 3.71 -20.27 -12.01
N ALA A 352 3.48 -19.23 -11.20
CA ALA A 352 4.40 -18.79 -10.16
C ALA A 352 3.65 -18.46 -8.87
N GLN A 353 4.37 -18.51 -7.74
CA GLN A 353 3.80 -18.17 -6.43
C GLN A 353 3.83 -16.67 -6.14
N GLY A 354 4.80 -15.95 -6.71
CA GLY A 354 4.91 -14.50 -6.59
C GLY A 354 5.68 -13.90 -7.76
N GLY A 355 5.74 -12.58 -7.79
CA GLY A 355 6.40 -11.83 -8.85
C GLY A 355 6.50 -10.34 -8.53
N ALA A 356 6.95 -9.57 -9.51
CA ALA A 356 6.96 -8.12 -9.47
C ALA A 356 6.59 -7.59 -10.86
N ALA A 357 5.83 -6.50 -10.93
CA ALA A 357 5.50 -5.84 -12.19
C ALA A 357 5.93 -4.37 -12.18
N GLY A 358 6.28 -3.85 -13.35
CA GLY A 358 6.63 -2.45 -13.56
C GLY A 358 6.21 -1.97 -14.93
N VAL A 359 5.96 -0.66 -15.05
CA VAL A 359 5.72 0.00 -16.34
C VAL A 359 7.05 0.51 -16.88
N LEU A 360 7.34 0.19 -18.14
CA LEU A 360 8.51 0.66 -18.87
C LEU A 360 8.05 1.45 -20.09
N ASN A 361 8.50 2.70 -20.19
CA ASN A 361 8.31 3.55 -21.36
C ASN A 361 9.61 3.59 -22.15
N HIS A 362 9.59 3.07 -23.38
CA HIS A 362 10.76 3.00 -24.25
C HIS A 362 10.37 3.11 -25.73
N ASN A 363 11.07 3.95 -26.49
CA ASN A 363 10.85 4.15 -27.94
C ASN A 363 9.38 4.42 -28.33
N GLY A 364 8.65 5.18 -27.50
CA GLY A 364 7.24 5.49 -27.75
C GLY A 364 6.26 4.36 -27.44
N ASN A 365 6.73 3.24 -26.87
CA ASN A 365 5.90 2.15 -26.38
C ASN A 365 5.82 2.18 -24.85
N GLU A 366 4.64 1.89 -24.34
CA GLU A 366 4.39 1.64 -22.92
C GLU A 366 4.19 0.13 -22.73
N MET A 367 5.02 -0.47 -21.88
CA MET A 367 5.04 -1.91 -21.65
C MET A 367 4.86 -2.22 -20.16
N VAL A 368 4.12 -3.27 -19.86
CA VAL A 368 4.11 -3.87 -18.53
C VAL A 368 5.08 -5.04 -18.54
N VAL A 369 6.14 -4.93 -17.73
CA VAL A 369 7.11 -5.99 -17.53
C VAL A 369 6.78 -6.68 -16.22
N THR A 370 6.53 -7.99 -16.28
CA THR A 370 6.31 -8.81 -15.09
C THR A 370 7.39 -9.86 -14.96
N THR A 371 8.00 -9.96 -13.80
CA THR A 371 8.96 -11.01 -13.43
C THR A 371 8.31 -11.98 -12.46
N MET A 372 8.63 -13.26 -12.59
CA MET A 372 8.07 -14.34 -11.77
C MET A 372 9.13 -14.92 -10.84
N ARG A 373 8.71 -15.34 -9.64
CA ARG A 373 9.58 -15.92 -8.62
C ARG A 373 8.89 -17.10 -7.92
N GLY A 374 9.72 -18.01 -7.40
CA GLY A 374 9.30 -19.15 -6.58
C GLY A 374 9.33 -20.45 -7.37
N VAL A 375 8.56 -21.45 -6.92
CA VAL A 375 8.38 -22.69 -7.68
C VAL A 375 7.61 -22.35 -8.96
N THR A 376 8.33 -22.33 -10.08
CA THR A 376 7.72 -22.17 -11.40
C THR A 376 7.33 -23.53 -11.96
N GLY A 377 6.16 -23.59 -12.58
CA GLY A 377 5.65 -24.81 -13.22
C GLY A 377 5.12 -24.49 -14.61
N ARG A 378 5.30 -25.44 -15.55
CA ARG A 378 4.69 -25.33 -16.87
C ARG A 378 3.19 -25.23 -16.73
N ASN A 379 2.60 -24.27 -17.43
CA ASN A 379 1.17 -24.17 -17.53
C ASN A 379 0.64 -25.16 -18.56
N ASN A 380 -0.25 -26.06 -18.15
CA ASN A 380 -0.82 -27.09 -19.02
C ASN A 380 -1.69 -26.52 -20.16
N LEU A 381 -1.94 -25.20 -20.18
CA LEU A 381 -2.55 -24.50 -21.30
C LEU A 381 -1.56 -24.19 -22.44
N ALA A 382 -0.25 -24.22 -22.18
CA ALA A 382 0.78 -24.03 -23.20
C ALA A 382 1.05 -25.33 -23.97
N THR A 383 1.32 -25.22 -25.27
CA THR A 383 1.67 -26.39 -26.10
C THR A 383 3.15 -26.77 -25.89
N GLY A 384 3.41 -28.02 -25.48
CA GLY A 384 4.73 -28.48 -24.99
C GLY A 384 5.76 -29.03 -25.98
N ASP A 385 5.47 -29.07 -27.29
CA ASP A 385 6.39 -29.66 -28.28
C ASP A 385 7.03 -28.58 -29.17
N PHE A 386 8.32 -28.29 -28.96
CA PHE A 386 9.17 -27.55 -29.89
C PHE A 386 10.66 -27.85 -29.68
N ALA A 387 11.49 -27.51 -30.68
CA ALA A 387 12.95 -27.57 -30.62
C ALA A 387 13.49 -26.14 -30.74
N ASP A 388 14.44 -25.78 -29.88
CA ASP A 388 15.15 -24.50 -29.95
C ASP A 388 16.26 -24.59 -31.00
N LEU A 389 16.29 -23.62 -31.92
CA LEU A 389 17.39 -23.40 -32.84
C LEU A 389 17.98 -22.02 -32.54
N GLU A 390 19.09 -22.01 -31.79
CA GLU A 390 19.92 -20.84 -31.62
C GLU A 390 20.74 -20.64 -32.92
N ILE A 391 20.59 -19.48 -33.55
CA ILE A 391 21.42 -19.09 -34.70
C ILE A 391 22.39 -18.03 -34.18
N ASP A 392 23.60 -18.47 -33.87
CA ASP A 392 24.72 -17.58 -33.65
C ASP A 392 25.18 -17.04 -35.01
N ASP A 393 24.98 -15.74 -35.25
CA ASP A 393 25.69 -15.06 -36.32
C ASP A 393 27.16 -14.93 -35.89
N GLY A 394 27.96 -15.91 -36.31
CA GLY A 394 29.39 -15.92 -36.14
C GLY A 394 30.06 -14.80 -36.95
N GLN A 395 30.78 -13.95 -36.20
CA GLN A 395 31.77 -12.92 -36.55
C GLN A 395 31.29 -11.50 -36.83
#